data_AF-A0A3M1BJZ4-F1
#
_entry.id   AF-A0A3M1BJZ4-F1
#
_cell.length_a   1.000
_cell.length_b   1.000
_cell.length_c   1.000
_cell.angle_alpha   90.00
_cell.angle_beta   90.00
_cell.angle_gamma   90.00
#
_symmetry.space_group_name_H-M   'P 1'
#
loop_
_entity.id
_entity.type
_entity.pdbx_description
1 polymer ?
#
loop_
_entity_poly.entity_id
_entity_poly.type
_entity_poly.pdbx_seq_one_letter_code
_entity_poly.pdbx_strand_id
1 'polypeptide(L)' 'MSRGCPVSSLARVFLAPLCPPVKRAFRSLFRIEVFGFENIPSEACIVASNHRSHLDPPVLNSVFPEPLRFLAKEE' A
#
# COMPACT_ATOMS: atom_id res chain seq x y z
N MET A 1 5.97 8.48 -1.90
CA MET A 1 5.40 8.40 -3.26
C MET A 1 6.54 8.44 -4.25
N SER A 2 7.11 7.26 -4.42
CA SER A 2 8.17 6.92 -5.35
C SER A 2 7.75 7.28 -6.77
N ARG A 3 8.76 7.68 -7.56
CA ARG A 3 8.65 8.18 -8.93
C ARG A 3 8.17 7.14 -9.95
N GLY A 4 7.81 5.92 -9.51
CA GLY A 4 7.51 4.77 -10.38
C GLY A 4 6.06 4.26 -10.37
N CYS A 5 5.10 4.98 -9.77
CA CYS A 5 3.68 4.66 -9.96
C CYS A 5 3.16 5.43 -11.19
N PRO A 6 2.59 4.77 -12.21
CA PRO A 6 2.05 5.43 -13.40
C PRO A 6 0.70 6.07 -13.07
N VAL A 7 0.72 7.07 -12.19
CA VAL A 7 -0.42 7.94 -11.93
C VAL A 7 -0.43 9.05 -12.95
N SER A 8 -1.61 9.33 -13.52
CA SER A 8 -1.79 10.50 -14.39
C SER A 8 -1.36 11.78 -13.65
N SER A 9 -0.93 12.80 -14.38
CA SER A 9 -0.51 14.08 -13.79
C SER A 9 -1.56 14.67 -12.84
N LEU A 10 -2.84 14.45 -13.16
CA LEU A 10 -3.98 14.84 -12.33
C LEU A 10 -4.06 14.04 -11.03
N ALA A 11 -3.97 12.71 -11.09
CA ALA A 11 -3.94 11.86 -9.90
C ALA A 11 -2.76 12.19 -8.99
N ARG A 12 -1.62 12.56 -9.58
CA ARG A 12 -0.41 12.93 -8.82
C ARG A 12 -0.54 14.25 -8.07
N VAL A 13 -1.36 15.18 -8.55
CA VAL A 13 -1.58 16.48 -7.90
C VAL A 13 -2.71 16.39 -6.87
N PHE A 14 -3.79 15.67 -7.19
CA PHE A 14 -5.02 15.70 -6.38
C PHE A 14 -5.22 14.46 -5.49
N LEU A 15 -4.83 13.26 -5.93
CA LEU A 15 -5.03 12.02 -5.15
C LEU A 15 -3.82 11.66 -4.28
N ALA A 16 -2.61 11.93 -4.78
CA ALA A 16 -1.35 11.72 -4.05
C ALA A 16 -1.33 12.27 -2.61
N PRO A 17 -1.76 13.53 -2.35
CA PRO A 17 -1.69 14.11 -1.02
C PRO A 17 -2.70 13.50 -0.06
N LEU A 18 -3.77 12.88 -0.58
CA LEU A 18 -4.79 12.21 0.20
C LEU A 18 -4.37 10.80 0.63
N CYS A 19 -3.37 10.19 0.00
CA CYS A 19 -2.95 8.84 0.33
C CYS A 19 -2.44 8.68 1.78
N PRO A 20 -1.52 9.52 2.31
CA PRO A 20 -1.04 9.37 3.70
C PRO A 20 -2.13 9.44 4.78
N PRO A 21 -3.05 10.44 4.78
CA PRO A 21 -4.11 10.49 5.79
C PRO A 21 -5.08 9.32 5.66
N VAL A 22 -5.41 8.90 4.43
CA VAL A 22 -6.28 7.72 4.21
C VAL A 22 -5.64 6.44 4.75
N LYS A 23 -4.35 6.19 4.48
CA LYS A 23 -3.63 5.03 5.04
C LYS A 23 -3.65 5.04 6.57
N ARG A 24 -3.43 6.21 7.18
CA ARG A 24 -3.43 6.35 8.65
C ARG A 24 -4.83 6.12 9.25
N ALA A 25 -5.86 6.72 8.65
CA ALA A 25 -7.25 6.52 9.07
C ALA A 25 -7.67 5.06 8.95
N PHE A 26 -7.33 4.40 7.84
CA PHE A 26 -7.61 2.99 7.61
C PHE A 26 -6.97 2.10 8.68
N ARG A 27 -5.67 2.29 8.97
CA ARG A 27 -4.97 1.56 10.04
C ARG A 27 -5.62 1.75 11.41
N SER A 28 -6.09 2.96 11.70
CA SER A 28 -6.78 3.26 12.96
C SER A 28 -8.15 2.58 13.04
N LEU A 29 -8.94 2.66 11.97
CA LEU A 29 -10.29 2.09 11.90
C LEU A 29 -10.26 0.56 12.06
N PHE A 30 -9.33 -0.10 11.36
CA PHE A 30 -9.19 -1.56 11.39
C PHE A 30 -8.23 -2.08 12.46
N ARG A 31 -7.70 -1.19 13.31
CA ARG A 31 -6.78 -1.51 14.42
C ARG A 31 -5.61 -2.40 13.97
N ILE A 32 -4.96 -1.99 12.87
CA ILE A 32 -3.88 -2.76 12.25
C ILE A 32 -2.60 -2.63 13.08
N GLU A 33 -2.12 -3.76 13.59
CA GLU A 33 -0.82 -3.91 14.22
C GLU A 33 0.24 -4.40 13.22
N VAL A 34 1.45 -3.86 13.32
CA VAL A 34 2.55 -4.15 12.39
C VAL A 34 3.78 -4.50 13.22
N PHE A 35 4.38 -5.65 12.91
CA PHE A 35 5.59 -6.14 13.54
C PHE A 35 6.69 -6.27 12.47
N GLY A 36 7.94 -5.94 12.82
CA GLY A 36 9.07 -6.03 11.90
C GLY A 36 9.00 -5.05 10.72
N PHE A 37 8.49 -3.83 10.95
CA PHE A 37 8.40 -2.81 9.89
C PHE A 37 9.76 -2.42 9.31
N GLU A 38 10.80 -2.48 10.16
CA GLU A 38 12.21 -2.29 9.83
C GLU A 38 12.77 -3.34 8.85
N ASN A 39 12.10 -4.48 8.68
CA ASN A 39 12.52 -5.53 7.75
C ASN A 39 12.12 -5.24 6.30
N ILE A 40 11.37 -4.16 6.04
CA ILE A 40 10.98 -3.78 4.68
C ILE A 40 12.22 -3.26 3.95
N PRO A 41 12.68 -3.95 2.88
CA PRO A 41 13.86 -3.53 2.16
C PRO A 41 13.59 -2.23 1.39
N SER A 42 14.64 -1.42 1.19
CA SER A 42 14.56 -0.20 0.39
C SER A 42 14.59 -0.45 -1.13
N GLU A 43 15.01 -1.65 -1.53
CA GLU A 43 15.13 -2.08 -2.92
C GLU A 43 13.87 -2.80 -3.43
N ALA A 44 13.85 -3.13 -4.71
CA ALA A 44 12.73 -3.85 -5.30
C ALA A 44 12.63 -5.27 -4.72
N CYS A 45 11.47 -5.61 -4.17
CA CYS A 45 11.21 -6.93 -3.59
C CYS A 45 9.82 -7.46 -3.99
N ILE A 46 9.62 -8.76 -3.82
CA ILE A 46 8.31 -9.40 -3.92
C ILE A 46 7.78 -9.58 -2.50
N VAL A 47 6.61 -9.01 -2.22
CA VAL A 47 5.90 -9.22 -0.95
C VAL A 47 5.00 -10.44 -1.11
N ALA A 48 5.43 -11.57 -0.57
CA ALA A 48 4.65 -12.82 -0.57
C ALA A 48 3.79 -12.89 0.70
N SER A 49 2.58 -12.34 0.66
CA SER A 49 1.63 -12.49 1.77
C SER A 49 0.84 -13.79 1.65
N ASN A 50 0.31 -14.26 2.76
CA ASN A 50 -0.85 -15.14 2.71
C ASN A 50 -2.05 -14.39 2.09
N HIS A 51 -3.04 -15.14 1.60
CA HIS A 51 -4.30 -14.57 1.10
C HIS A 51 -5.46 -15.09 1.94
N ARG A 52 -6.17 -14.19 2.61
CA ARG A 52 -7.31 -14.50 3.48
C ARG A 52 -8.57 -13.73 3.12
N SER A 53 -8.45 -12.56 2.50
CA SER A 53 -9.59 -11.69 2.23
C SER A 53 -9.34 -10.77 1.04
N HIS A 54 -10.43 -10.31 0.41
CA HIS A 54 -10.38 -9.18 -0.54
C HIS A 54 -9.89 -7.87 0.09
N LEU A 55 -9.81 -7.79 1.43
CA LEU A 55 -9.21 -6.66 2.14
C LEU A 55 -7.66 -6.72 2.19
N ASP A 56 -7.02 -7.80 1.75
CA ASP A 56 -5.57 -7.93 1.83
C ASP A 56 -4.83 -6.82 1.06
N PRO A 57 -5.24 -6.44 -0.18
CA PRO A 57 -4.60 -5.35 -0.89
C PRO A 57 -4.63 -4.02 -0.12
N PRO A 58 -5.77 -3.48 0.34
CA PRO A 58 -5.78 -2.23 1.12
C PRO A 58 -5.06 -2.35 2.48
N VAL A 59 -5.14 -3.50 3.15
CA VAL A 59 -4.39 -3.74 4.41
C VAL A 59 -2.89 -3.61 4.17
N LEU A 60 -2.33 -4.33 3.20
CA LEU A 60 -0.91 -4.27 2.87
C LEU A 60 -0.51 -2.87 2.39
N ASN A 61 -1.28 -2.26 1.48
CA ASN A 61 -0.97 -0.93 0.97
C ASN A 61 -1.00 0.15 2.05
N SER A 62 -1.79 -0.02 3.12
CA SER A 62 -1.84 0.91 4.25
C SER A 62 -0.57 0.91 5.10
N VAL A 63 0.16 -0.20 5.10
CA VAL A 63 1.39 -0.39 5.90
C VAL A 63 2.62 -0.01 5.11
N PHE A 64 2.75 -0.46 3.85
CA PHE A 64 3.97 -0.25 3.08
C PHE A 64 4.23 1.23 2.76
N PRO A 65 5.50 1.69 2.86
CA PRO A 65 5.86 3.09 2.63
C PRO A 65 5.56 3.53 1.20
N GLU A 66 5.75 2.61 0.24
CA GLU A 66 5.46 2.81 -1.16
C GLU A 66 4.23 2.00 -1.60
N PRO A 67 3.47 2.47 -2.62
CA PRO A 67 2.35 1.72 -3.16
C PRO A 67 2.80 0.36 -3.71
N LEU A 68 2.16 -0.71 -3.24
CA LEU A 68 2.35 -2.06 -3.74
C LEU A 68 1.65 -2.24 -5.09
N ARG A 69 2.27 -3.01 -5.96
CA ARG A 69 1.69 -3.51 -7.20
C ARG A 69 1.26 -4.96 -6.95
N PHE A 70 -0.04 -5.20 -7.03
CA PHE A 70 -0.61 -6.52 -6.79
C PHE A 70 -0.69 -7.31 -8.09
N LEU A 71 -0.37 -8.59 -8.01
CA LEU A 71 -0.72 -9.56 -9.03
C LEU A 71 -2.09 -10.11 -8.68
N ALA A 72 -3.09 -9.78 -9.47
CA ALA A 72 -4.44 -10.30 -9.35
C ALA A 72 -4.82 -11.00 -10.65
N LYS A 73 -5.73 -11.96 -10.55
CA LYS A 73 -6.39 -12.50 -11.74
C LYS A 73 -7.34 -11.45 -12.31
N GLU A 74 -7.73 -11.64 -13.55
CA GLU A 74 -8.66 -10.74 -14.26
C GLU A 74 -10.11 -10.88 -13.76
N GLU A 75 -10.45 -12.05 -13.22
CA GLU A 75 -11.77 -12.47 -12.75
C GLU A 75 -12.20 -11.86 -11.39
#